data_AF-A0A0A2B0Y2-F1
#
_entry.id   AF-A0A0A2B0Y2-F1
#
_cell.length_a   1.000
_cell.length_b   1.000
_cell.length_c   1.000
_cell.angle_alpha   90.00
_cell.angle_beta   90.00
_cell.angle_gamma   90.00
#
_symmetry.space_group_name_H-M   'P 1'
#
loop_
_entity.id
_entity.type
_entity.pdbx_description
1 polymer ?
#
loop_
_entity_poly.entity_id
_entity_poly.type
_entity_poly.pdbx_seq_one_letter_code
_entity_poly.pdbx_strand_id
1 'polypeptide(L)' 'MKNYIISGQVDTYRVKVNLFAGSPNSAINIFKQKYPKAEDIFVIQNLFKKG' A
#
# COMPACT_ATOMS: atom_id res chain seq x y z
N MET A 1 -12.59 -5.56 7.21
CA MET A 1 -11.58 -4.62 6.69
C MET A 1 -10.30 -4.76 7.51
N LYS A 2 -9.13 -4.59 6.90
CA LYS A 2 -7.82 -4.72 7.56
C LYS A 2 -6.94 -3.52 7.23
N ASN A 3 -5.99 -3.23 8.11
CA ASN A 3 -4.92 -2.27 7.83
C ASN A 3 -3.85 -2.94 6.96
N TYR A 4 -3.49 -2.28 5.88
CA TYR A 4 -2.41 -2.65 4.98
C TYR A 4 -1.37 -1.53 4.99
N ILE A 5 -0.11 -1.89 5.19
CA ILE A 5 0.98 -0.95 4.97
C ILE A 5 1.30 -1.00 3.48
N ILE A 6 1.15 0.12 2.77
CA ILE A 6 1.54 0.23 1.37
C ILE A 6 2.70 1.19 1.23
N SER A 7 3.64 0.81 0.37
CA SER A 7 4.72 1.68 -0.07
C SER A 7 4.72 1.79 -1.59
N GLY A 8 4.97 2.99 -2.12
CA GLY A 8 5.16 3.21 -3.54
C GLY A 8 6.14 4.36 -3.77
N GLN A 9 6.79 4.37 -4.92
CA GLN A 9 7.65 5.46 -5.35
C GLN A 9 6.82 6.49 -6.13
N VAL A 10 6.89 7.75 -5.73
CA VAL A 10 6.23 8.87 -6.41
C VAL A 10 7.33 9.81 -6.86
N ASP A 11 7.56 9.89 -8.17
CA ASP A 11 8.66 10.64 -8.75
C ASP A 11 10.02 10.26 -8.11
N THR A 12 10.61 11.14 -7.31
CA THR A 12 11.93 10.96 -6.67
C THR A 12 11.86 10.52 -5.21
N TYR A 13 10.67 10.40 -4.62
CA TYR A 13 10.52 10.07 -3.20
C TYR A 13 9.65 8.84 -2.98
N ARG A 14 9.86 8.17 -1.84
CA ARG A 14 9.11 6.97 -1.48
C ARG A 14 8.06 7.29 -0.44
N VAL A 15 6.80 6.97 -0.75
CA VAL A 15 5.67 7.12 0.16
C VAL A 15 5.42 5.79 0.85
N LYS A 16 5.13 5.84 2.16
CA LYS A 16 4.70 4.69 2.96
C LYS A 16 3.52 5.11 3.82
N VAL A 17 2.38 4.44 3.67
CA VAL A 17 1.13 4.78 4.36
C VAL A 17 0.39 3.53 4.82
N ASN A 18 -0.36 3.67 5.92
CA ASN A 18 -1.30 2.65 6.37
C ASN A 18 -2.67 2.93 5.74
N LEU A 19 -3.21 1.97 4.99
CA LEU A 19 -4.51 2.07 4.34
C LEU A 19 -5.45 1.00 4.88
N PHE A 20 -6.68 1.42 5.21
CA PHE A 20 -7.76 0.51 5.52
C PHE A 20 -8.41 0.03 4.23
N ALA A 21 -8.42 -1.28 3.99
CA ALA A 21 -9.02 -1.86 2.79
C ALA A 21 -9.64 -3.23 3.05
N GLY A 22 -10.45 -3.71 2.10
CA GLY A 22 -11.02 -5.06 2.12
C GLY A 22 -10.02 -6.15 1.70
N SER A 23 -9.05 -5.81 0.87
CA SER A 23 -8.05 -6.74 0.32
C SER A 23 -6.76 -5.99 -0.08
N PRO A 24 -5.65 -6.69 -0.34
CA PRO A 24 -4.42 -6.07 -0.84
C PRO A 24 -4.63 -5.28 -2.15
N ASN A 25 -5.37 -5.82 -3.12
CA ASN A 25 -5.67 -5.13 -4.37
C ASN A 25 -6.50 -3.86 -4.14
N SER A 26 -7.48 -3.92 -3.23
CA SER A 26 -8.27 -2.74 -2.87
C SER A 26 -7.38 -1.66 -2.24
N ALA A 27 -6.42 -2.04 -1.39
CA ALA A 27 -5.46 -1.10 -0.82
C ALA A 27 -4.56 -0.47 -1.91
N ILE A 28 -4.07 -1.26 -2.88
CA ILE A 28 -3.29 -0.76 -4.03
C ILE A 28 -4.11 0.25 -4.85
N ASN A 29 -5.38 -0.06 -5.13
CA ASN A 29 -6.26 0.83 -5.89
C ASN A 29 -6.47 2.17 -5.17
N ILE A 30 -6.74 2.14 -3.85
CA ILE A 30 -6.86 3.35 -3.03
C ILE A 30 -5.54 4.14 -3.06
N PHE A 31 -4.40 3.46 -2.96
CA PHE A 31 -3.09 4.10 -3.03
C PHE A 31 -2.86 4.79 -4.37
N LYS A 32 -3.17 4.12 -5.49
CA LYS A 32 -3.06 4.70 -6.85
C LYS A 32 -4.03 5.86 -7.08
N GLN A 33 -5.23 5.84 -6.50
CA GLN A 33 -6.15 6.97 -6.57
C GLN A 33 -5.56 8.23 -5.91
N LYS A 34 -4.83 8.06 -4.80
CA LYS A 34 -4.17 9.17 -4.10
C LYS A 34 -2.85 9.59 -4.74
N TYR A 35 -2.12 8.64 -5.32
CA TYR A 35 -0.82 8.84 -5.95
C TYR A 35 -0.84 8.19 -7.36
N PRO A 36 -1.45 8.86 -8.36
CA PRO A 36 -1.66 8.26 -9.69
C PRO A 36 -0.36 8.02 -10.47
N LYS A 37 0.70 8.76 -10.15
CA LYS A 37 2.05 8.58 -10.70
C LYS A 37 2.91 7.60 -9.90
N ALA A 38 2.32 6.89 -8.94
CA ALA A 38 3.10 5.98 -8.13
C ALA A 38 3.52 4.74 -8.92
N GLU A 39 4.82 4.47 -8.89
CA GLU A 39 5.46 3.29 -9.44
C GLU A 39 5.96 2.39 -8.29
N ASP A 40 6.41 1.18 -8.61
CA ASP A 40 6.99 0.24 -7.63
C ASP A 40 6.18 0.13 -6.33
N ILE A 41 4.89 -0.19 -6.49
CA ILE A 41 3.93 -0.27 -5.38
C ILE A 41 3.96 -1.66 -4.76
N PHE A 42 4.19 -1.72 -3.45
CA PHE A 42 4.22 -2.94 -2.66
C PHE A 42 3.27 -2.86 -1.48
N VAL A 43 2.55 -3.94 -1.24
CA VAL A 43 1.79 -4.15 -0.02
C VAL A 43 2.69 -4.89 0.96
N ILE A 44 3.11 -4.21 2.02
CA ILE A 44 3.85 -4.80 3.12
C ILE A 44 2.81 -5.47 4.02
N GLN A 45 2.50 -6.73 3.69
CA GLN A 45 1.74 -7.59 4.59
C GLN A 45 2.69 -8.13 5.65
N ASN A 46 2.25 -8.11 6.91
CA ASN A 46 3.01 -8.73 7.98
C ASN A 46 2.90 -10.26 7.83
N LEU A 47 3.82 -10.84 7.06
CA LEU A 47 3.91 -12.29 6.82
C LEU A 47 4.29 -13.08 8.09
N PHE A 48 4.75 -12.38 9.14
CA PHE A 48 5.21 -12.95 10.40
C PHE A 48 4.22 -12.75 11.54
N LYS A 49 2.92 -12.60 11.26
CA LYS A 49 1.92 -12.64 12.32
C LYS A 49 1.90 -14.08 12.87
N LYS A 50 2.75 -14.35 13.86
CA LYS A 50 2.77 -15.57 14.68
C LYS A 50 1.33 -15.82 15.13
N GLY A 51 0.73 -16.89 14.61
CA GLY A 51 -0.36 -17.59 15.27
C GLY A 51 0.19 -18.40 16.43
#